data_AF-A0A0L6CKR2-F1
#
_entry.id   AF-A0A0L6CKR2-F1
#
_cell.length_a   1.000
_cell.length_b   1.000
_cell.length_c   1.000
_cell.angle_alpha   90.00
_cell.angle_beta   90.00
_cell.angle_gamma   90.00
#
_symmetry.space_group_name_H-M   'P 1'
#
loop_
_entity.id
_entity.type
_entity.pdbx_description
1 polymer ?
#
loop_
_entity_poly.entity_id
_entity_poly.type
_entity_poly.pdbx_seq_one_letter_code
_entity_poly.pdbx_strand_id
1 'polypeptide(L)'
;MRRTSIATAVLAGSALLVSGCSGDADEPVSSGAVTPSSTSGAAPAPAGDPQAGGAYLQVEPGSASTQPVIATKSKGGSSFTLTAVRRIGPDRVVVEGLASRSQPNAFNEQGYFGAEHPIDGGGHFGGLSLKRSGDTSTYLPVRSQDRTCQCTVFHPELEKPGTPEPVYVVMSAPAGAGPVTVTVDAVGTFSNVPIS
;
A
#
# COMPACT_ATOMS: atom_id res chain seq x y z
N MET A 1 -19.30 -44.01 -47.04
CA MET A 1 -20.17 -42.84 -46.84
C MET A 1 -19.40 -41.57 -47.22
N ARG A 2 -19.85 -40.82 -48.24
CA ARG A 2 -19.34 -39.48 -48.58
C ARG A 2 -20.44 -38.47 -48.26
N ARG A 3 -20.19 -37.46 -47.42
CA ARG A 3 -20.73 -36.08 -47.48
C ARG A 3 -19.79 -35.17 -46.65
N THR A 4 -18.96 -34.34 -47.28
CA THR A 4 -19.13 -32.92 -47.62
C THR A 4 -18.84 -31.96 -46.45
N SER A 5 -17.69 -31.28 -46.54
CA SER A 5 -17.24 -30.18 -45.68
C SER A 5 -18.03 -28.90 -45.93
N ILE A 6 -18.22 -28.06 -44.89
CA ILE A 6 -18.46 -26.62 -45.04
C ILE A 6 -17.61 -25.89 -43.99
N ALA A 7 -16.70 -25.04 -44.47
CA ALA A 7 -15.98 -24.04 -43.69
C ALA A 7 -16.74 -22.71 -43.78
N THR A 8 -16.69 -21.90 -42.72
CA THR A 8 -17.14 -20.50 -42.75
C THR A 8 -16.19 -19.64 -41.94
N ALA A 9 -15.89 -18.45 -42.45
CA ALA A 9 -14.76 -17.62 -42.10
C ALA A 9 -15.18 -16.21 -41.62
N VAL A 10 -14.25 -15.57 -40.87
CA VAL A 10 -13.99 -14.11 -40.74
C VAL A 10 -14.98 -13.21 -39.97
N LEU A 11 -14.41 -12.38 -39.07
CA LEU A 11 -14.63 -10.92 -38.89
C LEU A 11 -13.56 -10.38 -37.91
N ALA A 12 -12.52 -9.67 -38.39
CA ALA A 12 -12.32 -8.20 -38.32
C ALA A 12 -12.53 -7.63 -36.89
N GLY A 13 -11.57 -7.00 -36.20
CA GLY A 13 -10.57 -6.03 -36.65
C GLY A 13 -10.98 -4.65 -36.10
N SER A 14 -10.39 -4.21 -34.99
CA SER A 14 -10.62 -2.87 -34.44
C SER A 14 -9.31 -2.31 -33.89
N ALA A 15 -8.68 -1.42 -34.66
CA ALA A 15 -7.55 -0.62 -34.24
C ALA A 15 -8.07 0.63 -33.52
N LEU A 16 -7.59 0.89 -32.31
CA LEU A 16 -7.83 2.13 -31.59
C LEU A 16 -6.65 3.08 -31.83
N LEU A 17 -6.96 4.23 -32.42
CA LEU A 17 -6.07 5.35 -32.64
C LEU A 17 -5.81 6.06 -31.29
N VAL A 18 -4.55 6.19 -30.89
CA VAL A 18 -4.14 7.08 -29.79
C VAL A 18 -3.71 8.41 -30.39
N SER A 19 -4.55 9.43 -30.22
CA SER A 19 -4.20 10.82 -30.45
C SER A 19 -3.32 11.32 -29.30
N GLY A 20 -2.10 11.76 -29.61
CA GLY A 20 -1.20 12.40 -28.67
C GLY A 20 -1.72 13.76 -28.23
N CYS A 21 -1.66 14.02 -26.92
CA CYS A 21 -1.81 15.35 -26.35
C CYS A 21 -0.39 15.86 -26.03
N SER A 22 0.17 16.62 -26.97
CA SER A 22 1.37 17.44 -26.76
C SER A 22 0.89 18.84 -26.38
N GLY A 23 1.36 19.35 -25.25
CA GLY A 23 0.99 20.67 -24.76
C GLY A 23 2.16 21.25 -23.95
N ASP A 24 3.17 21.67 -24.68
CA ASP A 24 4.29 22.49 -24.22
C ASP A 24 3.89 23.95 -24.42
N ALA A 25 3.95 24.78 -23.38
CA ALA A 25 3.88 26.23 -23.48
C ALA A 25 4.56 26.87 -22.27
N ASP A 26 5.71 27.45 -22.59
CA ASP A 26 6.65 28.20 -21.77
C ASP A 26 6.19 29.64 -21.44
N GLU A 27 6.81 30.16 -20.37
CA GLU A 27 7.12 31.57 -20.04
C GLU A 27 6.02 32.58 -19.57
N PRO A 28 6.41 33.71 -18.91
CA PRO A 28 7.69 34.07 -18.29
C PRO A 28 7.60 34.63 -16.85
N VAL A 29 8.80 34.74 -16.29
CA VAL A 29 9.25 35.38 -15.05
C VAL A 29 8.86 36.87 -14.98
N SER A 30 8.43 37.33 -13.80
CA SER A 30 8.38 38.76 -13.48
C SER A 30 9.08 39.03 -12.14
N SER A 31 10.20 39.75 -12.23
CA SER A 31 10.99 40.26 -11.11
C SER A 31 10.35 41.54 -10.57
N GLY A 32 10.17 41.62 -9.26
CA GLY A 32 9.82 42.85 -8.54
C GLY A 32 10.64 42.95 -7.25
N ALA A 33 11.29 44.09 -7.06
CA ALA A 33 12.41 44.30 -6.15
C ALA A 33 12.05 45.06 -4.84
N VAL A 34 12.96 44.97 -3.86
CA VAL A 34 13.26 45.86 -2.68
C VAL A 34 12.13 46.12 -1.66
N THR A 35 12.31 46.13 -0.32
CA THR A 35 13.45 46.45 0.59
C THR A 35 13.08 45.93 2.02
N PRO A 36 14.02 45.86 3.00
CA PRO A 36 13.83 45.24 4.31
C PRO A 36 13.38 46.24 5.41
N SER A 37 12.70 45.75 6.46
CA SER A 37 12.95 46.10 7.87
C SER A 37 11.94 45.49 8.85
N SER A 38 12.48 44.60 9.71
CA SER A 38 12.31 44.50 11.17
C SER A 38 10.90 44.51 11.80
N THR A 39 10.45 43.38 12.36
CA THR A 39 10.26 43.22 13.83
C THR A 39 9.94 41.77 14.24
N SER A 40 10.34 41.46 15.47
CA SER A 40 10.35 40.20 16.21
C SER A 40 9.04 39.40 16.22
N GLY A 41 9.16 38.06 16.18
CA GLY A 41 8.09 37.15 16.59
C GLY A 41 8.33 35.69 16.20
N ALA A 42 8.51 34.84 17.20
CA ALA A 42 8.34 33.37 17.23
C ALA A 42 8.58 32.56 15.93
N ALA A 43 9.60 31.70 15.95
CA ALA A 43 9.82 30.69 14.91
C ALA A 43 8.58 29.80 14.70
N PRO A 44 8.00 29.73 13.49
CA PRO A 44 7.03 28.72 13.13
C PRO A 44 7.72 27.38 12.86
N ALA A 45 7.09 26.29 13.26
CA ALA A 45 7.47 24.93 12.86
C ALA A 45 7.54 24.83 11.32
N PRO A 46 8.47 24.04 10.74
CA PRO A 46 8.53 23.89 9.30
C PRO A 46 7.27 23.17 8.81
N ALA A 47 6.43 23.91 8.10
CA ALA A 47 5.43 23.36 7.20
C ALA A 47 6.17 22.69 6.04
N GLY A 48 6.11 21.36 5.97
CA GLY A 48 6.59 20.62 4.81
C GLY A 48 5.62 20.80 3.65
N ASP A 49 6.09 21.43 2.58
CA ASP A 49 5.42 21.48 1.28
C ASP A 49 5.20 20.06 0.71
N PRO A 50 4.09 19.80 0.00
CA PRO A 50 3.82 18.51 -0.61
C PRO A 50 4.58 18.39 -1.94
N GLN A 51 5.83 17.91 -1.89
CA GLN A 51 6.55 17.54 -3.11
C GLN A 51 6.04 16.19 -3.63
N ALA A 52 5.39 16.24 -4.80
CA ALA A 52 5.08 15.08 -5.62
C ALA A 52 6.35 14.34 -6.05
N GLY A 53 6.33 13.01 -5.97
CA GLY A 53 7.35 12.17 -6.61
C GLY A 53 7.74 10.94 -5.80
N GLY A 54 7.11 9.80 -6.08
CA GLY A 54 7.73 8.47 -6.19
C GLY A 54 8.73 7.94 -5.16
N ALA A 55 8.83 8.50 -3.95
CA ALA A 55 9.71 7.97 -2.92
C ALA A 55 8.99 6.87 -2.14
N TYR A 56 9.49 5.65 -2.21
CA TYR A 56 9.21 4.61 -1.23
C TYR A 56 9.34 5.22 0.16
N LEU A 57 8.35 5.02 1.03
CA LEU A 57 8.38 5.49 2.41
C LEU A 57 9.62 4.90 3.10
N GLN A 58 10.73 5.63 3.10
CA GLN A 58 11.91 5.28 3.87
C GLN A 58 11.57 5.52 5.34
N VAL A 59 11.28 4.43 6.05
CA VAL A 59 11.29 4.44 7.51
C VAL A 59 12.76 4.49 7.94
N GLU A 60 13.19 5.59 8.56
CA GLU A 60 14.56 5.74 9.05
C GLU A 60 14.90 4.64 10.07
N PRO A 61 16.00 3.87 9.89
CA PRO A 61 16.41 2.86 10.85
C PRO A 61 16.98 3.56 12.10
N GLY A 62 16.23 3.54 13.20
CA GLY A 62 16.61 4.20 14.46
C GLY A 62 15.50 5.01 15.12
N SER A 63 14.41 5.28 14.39
CA SER A 63 13.16 5.80 14.97
C SER A 63 12.38 4.68 15.65
N ALA A 64 12.91 4.15 16.75
CA ALA A 64 12.18 3.23 17.61
C ALA A 64 10.98 3.96 18.25
N SER A 65 9.82 3.82 17.60
CA SER A 65 8.49 3.76 18.22
C SER A 65 8.09 4.93 19.13
N THR A 66 7.73 6.07 18.53
CA THR A 66 6.65 6.92 19.10
C THR A 66 5.38 6.85 18.25
N GLN A 67 5.25 5.85 17.38
CA GLN A 67 3.96 5.60 16.76
C GLN A 67 3.03 5.00 17.83
N PRO A 68 1.83 5.57 18.06
CA PRO A 68 0.89 5.00 19.00
C PRO A 68 0.53 3.58 18.59
N VAL A 69 0.61 2.66 19.54
CA VAL A 69 0.16 1.27 19.33
C VAL A 69 -1.36 1.23 19.45
N ILE A 70 -2.03 0.75 18.42
CA ILE A 70 -3.48 0.50 18.46
C ILE A 70 -3.73 -0.80 19.22
N ALA A 71 -3.07 -1.88 18.81
CA ALA A 71 -3.13 -3.18 19.47
C ALA A 71 -2.08 -4.15 18.93
N THR A 72 -1.77 -5.18 19.71
CA THR A 72 -0.92 -6.30 19.29
C THR A 72 -1.69 -7.61 19.35
N LYS A 73 -1.51 -8.47 18.36
CA LYS A 73 -2.02 -9.85 18.34
C LYS A 73 -0.92 -10.84 18.01
N SER A 74 -1.00 -12.02 18.61
CA SER A 74 -0.04 -13.09 18.41
C SER A 74 -0.74 -14.44 18.29
N LYS A 75 -0.28 -15.28 17.37
CA LYS A 75 -0.79 -16.63 17.15
C LYS A 75 0.28 -17.49 16.46
N GLY A 76 0.46 -18.73 16.89
CA GLY A 76 1.36 -19.69 16.23
C GLY A 76 2.81 -19.20 16.11
N GLY A 77 3.30 -18.44 17.08
CA GLY A 77 4.64 -17.84 17.09
C GLY A 77 4.82 -16.60 16.20
N SER A 78 3.80 -16.20 15.44
CA SER A 78 3.78 -14.93 14.72
C SER A 78 3.09 -13.85 15.56
N SER A 79 3.48 -12.59 15.38
CA SER A 79 2.84 -11.44 16.01
C SER A 79 2.74 -10.27 15.04
N PHE A 80 1.71 -9.44 15.23
CA PHE A 80 1.57 -8.17 14.53
C PHE A 80 1.09 -7.11 15.51
N THR A 81 1.82 -6.02 15.57
CA THR A 81 1.47 -4.80 16.30
C THR A 81 0.97 -3.78 15.28
N LEU A 82 -0.33 -3.52 15.31
CA LEU A 82 -0.96 -2.50 14.46
C LEU A 82 -0.69 -1.12 15.05
N THR A 83 -0.05 -0.25 14.27
CA THR A 83 0.27 1.12 14.69
C THR A 83 -0.62 2.15 14.00
N ALA A 84 -0.97 1.95 12.73
CA ALA A 84 -1.81 2.89 12.02
C ALA A 84 -2.62 2.26 10.87
N VAL A 85 -3.75 2.90 10.57
CA VAL A 85 -4.42 2.80 9.26
C VAL A 85 -4.63 4.23 8.78
N ARG A 86 -3.87 4.66 7.77
CA ARG A 86 -3.87 6.04 7.29
C ARG A 86 -4.49 6.14 5.91
N ARG A 87 -5.33 7.15 5.69
CA ARG A 87 -5.84 7.44 4.35
C ARG A 87 -4.75 8.05 3.48
N ILE A 88 -4.55 7.46 2.30
CA ILE A 88 -3.57 7.92 1.31
C ILE A 88 -4.22 8.32 -0.02
N GLY A 89 -5.55 8.21 -0.09
CA GLY A 89 -6.33 8.56 -1.27
C GLY A 89 -7.84 8.43 -1.02
N PRO A 90 -8.67 8.77 -2.03
CA PRO A 90 -10.12 8.68 -1.91
C PRO A 90 -10.59 7.24 -1.68
N ASP A 91 -9.89 6.26 -2.26
CA ASP A 91 -10.25 4.85 -2.30
C ASP A 91 -9.19 3.93 -1.66
N ARG A 92 -8.23 4.49 -0.92
CA ARG A 92 -7.04 3.76 -0.43
C ARG A 92 -6.62 4.17 0.97
N VAL A 93 -6.13 3.18 1.70
CA VAL A 93 -5.45 3.36 2.98
C VAL A 93 -4.14 2.58 3.00
N VAL A 94 -3.20 2.97 3.86
CA VAL A 94 -2.04 2.16 4.22
C VAL A 94 -2.25 1.64 5.64
N VAL A 95 -2.05 0.33 5.82
CA VAL A 95 -2.00 -0.32 7.15
C VAL A 95 -0.54 -0.48 7.51
N GLU A 96 -0.16 -0.05 8.71
CA GLU A 96 1.23 -0.04 9.18
C GLU A 96 1.36 -0.75 10.52
N GLY A 97 2.53 -1.34 10.76
CA GLY A 97 2.81 -1.95 12.04
C GLY A 97 4.17 -2.62 12.12
N LEU A 98 4.33 -3.45 13.15
CA LEU A 98 5.50 -4.28 13.37
C LEU A 98 5.09 -5.76 13.32
N ALA A 99 5.71 -6.55 12.45
CA ALA A 99 5.43 -7.97 12.29
C ALA A 99 6.63 -8.83 12.72
N SER A 100 6.37 -9.91 13.46
CA SER A 100 7.32 -11.00 13.68
C SER A 100 6.70 -12.27 13.13
N ARG A 101 7.45 -13.01 12.29
CA ARG A 101 6.95 -14.21 11.61
C ARG A 101 7.60 -15.48 12.16
N SER A 102 6.80 -16.51 12.40
CA SER A 102 7.30 -17.84 12.82
C SER A 102 7.75 -18.71 11.66
N GLN A 103 7.34 -18.37 10.44
CA GLN A 103 7.68 -19.05 9.18
C GLN A 103 7.77 -17.99 8.06
N PRO A 104 8.53 -18.23 6.98
CA PRO A 104 8.67 -17.30 5.87
C PRO A 104 7.36 -16.72 5.30
N ASN A 105 6.38 -17.59 5.09
CA ASN A 105 5.12 -17.24 4.43
C ASN A 105 3.97 -16.96 5.40
N ALA A 106 4.26 -16.74 6.70
CA ALA A 106 3.22 -16.64 7.73
C ALA A 106 2.18 -15.54 7.45
N PHE A 107 2.59 -14.45 6.78
CA PHE A 107 1.73 -13.31 6.44
C PHE A 107 1.32 -13.26 4.97
N ASN A 108 1.56 -14.33 4.20
CA ASN A 108 1.16 -14.35 2.81
C ASN A 108 -0.37 -14.44 2.67
N GLU A 109 -0.93 -13.71 1.70
CA GLU A 109 -2.31 -13.89 1.28
C GLU A 109 -2.54 -15.30 0.74
N GLN A 110 -3.53 -16.00 1.30
CA GLN A 110 -3.84 -17.36 0.91
C GLN A 110 -4.38 -17.41 -0.52
N GLY A 111 -3.83 -18.32 -1.33
CA GLY A 111 -4.25 -18.51 -2.73
C GLY A 111 -3.72 -17.46 -3.71
N TYR A 112 -2.93 -16.49 -3.25
CA TYR A 112 -2.24 -15.55 -4.13
C TYR A 112 -0.84 -16.07 -4.48
N PHE A 113 -0.58 -16.13 -5.78
CA PHE A 113 0.72 -16.51 -6.36
C PHE A 113 1.17 -15.38 -7.30
N GLY A 114 1.70 -14.32 -6.71
CA GLY A 114 2.16 -13.14 -7.42
C GLY A 114 3.41 -13.37 -8.27
N ALA A 115 3.68 -12.42 -9.17
CA ALA A 115 4.95 -12.33 -9.88
C ALA A 115 6.10 -11.83 -8.99
N GLU A 116 5.81 -11.49 -7.73
CA GLU A 116 6.76 -11.50 -6.61
C GLU A 116 7.30 -12.93 -6.47
N HIS A 117 8.15 -13.32 -7.41
CA HIS A 117 8.72 -14.64 -7.46
C HIS A 117 9.41 -14.95 -6.13
N PRO A 118 9.38 -16.23 -5.72
CA PRO A 118 9.83 -16.66 -4.42
C PRO A 118 11.30 -16.31 -4.29
N ILE A 119 11.57 -15.26 -3.51
CA ILE A 119 12.83 -15.24 -2.81
C ILE A 119 12.73 -16.48 -1.91
N ASP A 120 13.62 -17.46 -2.07
CA ASP A 120 13.56 -18.70 -1.31
C ASP A 120 13.65 -18.38 0.19
N GLY A 121 12.58 -18.66 0.95
CA GLY A 121 12.48 -18.25 2.36
C GLY A 121 12.05 -16.79 2.59
N GLY A 122 11.68 -16.07 1.52
CA GLY A 122 11.01 -14.77 1.57
C GLY A 122 9.49 -14.89 1.62
N GLY A 123 8.83 -13.74 1.67
CA GLY A 123 7.37 -13.64 1.71
C GLY A 123 6.91 -12.21 1.49
N HIS A 124 5.63 -11.95 1.70
CA HIS A 124 5.09 -10.60 1.63
C HIS A 124 4.04 -10.38 2.72
N PHE A 125 3.87 -9.14 3.16
CA PHE A 125 2.85 -8.76 4.13
C PHE A 125 1.50 -8.47 3.46
N GLY A 126 0.93 -9.49 2.81
CA GLY A 126 -0.26 -9.38 1.97
C GLY A 126 -1.53 -10.05 2.52
N GLY A 127 -1.42 -10.95 3.50
CA GLY A 127 -2.53 -11.69 4.11
C GLY A 127 -3.37 -10.84 5.05
N LEU A 128 -3.94 -9.76 4.51
CA LEU A 128 -4.75 -8.78 5.21
C LEU A 128 -6.05 -8.51 4.45
N SER A 129 -7.10 -8.22 5.19
CA SER A 129 -8.35 -7.71 4.65
C SER A 129 -8.92 -6.61 5.53
N LEU A 130 -9.64 -5.68 4.90
CA LEU A 130 -10.38 -4.63 5.59
C LEU A 130 -11.88 -4.83 5.38
N LYS A 131 -12.66 -4.53 6.41
CA LYS A 131 -14.11 -4.46 6.33
C LYS A 131 -14.61 -3.23 7.06
N ARG A 132 -15.44 -2.42 6.40
CA ARG A 132 -16.16 -1.33 7.05
C ARG A 132 -17.39 -1.89 7.77
N SER A 133 -17.68 -1.38 8.96
CA SER A 133 -18.93 -1.75 9.66
C SER A 133 -20.15 -1.42 8.79
N GLY A 134 -21.08 -2.37 8.68
CA GLY A 134 -22.28 -2.26 7.84
C GLY A 134 -22.06 -2.53 6.34
N ASP A 135 -20.82 -2.73 5.89
CA ASP A 135 -20.52 -3.09 4.51
C ASP A 135 -20.53 -4.62 4.32
N THR A 136 -20.99 -5.07 3.16
CA THR A 136 -20.89 -6.47 2.73
C THR A 136 -19.56 -6.76 2.03
N SER A 137 -18.87 -5.72 1.57
CA SER A 137 -17.62 -5.80 0.82
C SER A 137 -16.43 -6.08 1.74
N THR A 138 -15.52 -6.93 1.25
CA THR A 138 -14.18 -7.10 1.81
C THR A 138 -13.19 -6.41 0.91
N TYR A 139 -12.39 -5.53 1.48
CA TYR A 139 -11.36 -4.79 0.77
C TYR A 139 -10.01 -5.49 0.93
N LEU A 140 -9.24 -5.54 -0.15
CA LEU A 140 -8.05 -6.36 -0.31
C LEU A 140 -6.81 -5.50 -0.60
N PRO A 141 -5.61 -6.08 -0.48
CA PRO A 141 -4.38 -5.40 -0.86
C PRO A 141 -4.44 -4.92 -2.30
N VAL A 142 -4.02 -3.67 -2.50
CA VAL A 142 -3.84 -3.07 -3.81
C VAL A 142 -2.68 -3.75 -4.52
N ARG A 143 -2.85 -3.96 -5.82
CA ARG A 143 -1.84 -4.53 -6.69
C ARG A 143 -1.50 -3.61 -7.85
N SER A 144 -0.27 -3.72 -8.35
CA SER A 144 0.13 -3.13 -9.62
C SER A 144 -0.55 -3.85 -10.80
N GLN A 145 -0.37 -3.32 -12.00
CA GLN A 145 -0.84 -3.97 -13.23
C GLN A 145 -0.19 -5.34 -13.45
N ASP A 146 1.07 -5.49 -13.02
CA ASP A 146 1.82 -6.77 -13.05
C ASP A 146 1.42 -7.72 -11.91
N ARG A 147 0.34 -7.37 -11.20
CA ARG A 147 -0.24 -8.08 -10.07
C ARG A 147 0.59 -8.07 -8.80
N THR A 148 1.72 -7.36 -8.71
CA THR A 148 2.53 -7.21 -7.49
C THR A 148 1.75 -6.50 -6.38
N CYS A 149 1.74 -7.07 -5.18
CA CYS A 149 1.25 -6.46 -3.96
C CYS A 149 1.99 -5.16 -3.65
N GLN A 150 1.24 -4.12 -3.31
CA GLN A 150 1.81 -2.89 -2.77
C GLN A 150 1.98 -3.03 -1.26
N CYS A 151 2.87 -3.95 -0.86
CA CYS A 151 3.17 -4.26 0.53
C CYS A 151 4.65 -4.53 0.75
N THR A 152 5.04 -4.62 2.02
CA THR A 152 6.39 -5.03 2.40
C THR A 152 6.69 -6.45 1.90
N VAL A 153 7.83 -6.59 1.23
CA VAL A 153 8.43 -7.88 0.87
C VAL A 153 9.49 -8.22 1.92
N PHE A 154 9.41 -9.45 2.38
CA PHE A 154 10.26 -10.04 3.40
C PHE A 154 11.46 -10.74 2.73
N HIS A 155 12.68 -10.32 3.08
CA HIS A 155 13.93 -10.82 2.51
C HIS A 155 14.70 -11.65 3.55
N PRO A 156 14.86 -12.97 3.37
CA PRO A 156 15.45 -13.87 4.37
C PRO A 156 16.88 -13.49 4.77
N GLU A 157 17.62 -12.79 3.90
CA GLU A 157 18.99 -12.33 4.17
C GLU A 157 19.05 -11.08 5.06
N LEU A 158 17.97 -10.29 5.08
CA LEU A 158 17.90 -9.05 5.84
C LEU A 158 17.24 -9.24 7.20
N GLU A 159 16.49 -10.33 7.34
CA GLU A 159 15.66 -10.55 8.51
C GLU A 159 16.39 -11.22 9.64
N LYS A 160 16.02 -10.82 10.86
CA LYS A 160 16.52 -11.43 12.08
C LYS A 160 15.39 -12.23 12.74
N PRO A 161 15.51 -13.57 12.83
CA PRO A 161 14.49 -14.39 13.47
C PRO A 161 14.06 -13.85 14.84
N GLY A 162 12.75 -13.72 15.04
CA GLY A 162 12.16 -13.23 16.29
C GLY A 162 12.26 -11.71 16.53
N THR A 163 12.84 -10.95 15.61
CA THR A 163 12.85 -9.49 15.68
C THR A 163 11.64 -8.94 14.94
N PRO A 164 10.78 -8.11 15.57
CA PRO A 164 9.70 -7.45 14.86
C PRO A 164 10.22 -6.45 13.83
N GLU A 165 9.65 -6.46 12.63
CA GLU A 165 10.05 -5.62 11.51
C GLU A 165 8.93 -4.67 11.09
N PRO A 166 9.25 -3.44 10.67
CA PRO A 166 8.27 -2.51 10.15
C PRO A 166 7.68 -3.05 8.84
N VAL A 167 6.36 -3.08 8.78
CA VAL A 167 5.61 -3.55 7.62
C VAL A 167 4.54 -2.55 7.24
N TYR A 168 4.20 -2.53 5.95
CA TYR A 168 3.03 -1.85 5.43
C TYR A 168 2.32 -2.69 4.38
N VAL A 169 1.03 -2.39 4.20
CA VAL A 169 0.26 -2.81 3.03
C VAL A 169 -0.70 -1.70 2.60
N VAL A 170 -0.72 -1.40 1.32
CA VAL A 170 -1.73 -0.53 0.73
C VAL A 170 -2.98 -1.36 0.46
N MET A 171 -4.10 -0.93 1.04
CA MET A 171 -5.39 -1.59 0.93
C MET A 171 -6.35 -0.70 0.13
N SER A 172 -7.26 -1.33 -0.62
CA SER A 172 -8.44 -0.60 -1.07
C SER A 172 -9.31 -0.25 0.14
N ALA A 173 -10.09 0.83 0.05
CA ALA A 173 -10.99 1.27 1.09
C ALA A 173 -12.10 2.14 0.48
N PRO A 174 -13.33 2.15 1.02
CA PRO A 174 -14.35 3.04 0.52
C PRO A 174 -14.03 4.50 0.88
N ALA A 175 -14.56 5.43 0.09
CA ALA A 175 -14.50 6.85 0.39
C ALA A 175 -15.23 7.16 1.71
N GLY A 176 -14.65 8.05 2.51
CA GLY A 176 -15.24 8.46 3.80
C GLY A 176 -15.47 7.29 4.76
N ALA A 177 -14.64 6.24 4.70
CA ALA A 177 -14.70 5.13 5.64
C ALA A 177 -14.41 5.62 7.06
N GLY A 178 -15.34 5.36 7.97
CA GLY A 178 -15.10 5.47 9.42
C GLY A 178 -14.24 4.31 9.92
N PRO A 179 -14.32 3.95 11.21
CA PRO A 179 -13.55 2.84 11.75
C PRO A 179 -13.77 1.54 10.97
N VAL A 180 -12.68 0.79 10.79
CA VAL A 180 -12.66 -0.47 10.05
C VAL A 180 -12.29 -1.64 10.95
N THR A 181 -12.63 -2.83 10.47
CA THR A 181 -12.11 -4.08 10.99
C THR A 181 -10.95 -4.50 10.10
N VAL A 182 -9.77 -4.70 10.69
CA VAL A 182 -8.57 -5.22 10.02
C VAL A 182 -8.43 -6.69 10.39
N THR A 183 -8.43 -7.59 9.43
CA THR A 183 -8.10 -9.00 9.67
C THR A 183 -6.74 -9.28 9.07
N VAL A 184 -5.86 -9.87 9.89
CA VAL A 184 -4.55 -10.38 9.48
C VAL A 184 -4.61 -11.89 9.62
N ASP A 185 -4.53 -12.62 8.51
CA ASP A 185 -4.81 -14.07 8.49
C ASP A 185 -3.95 -14.85 9.51
N ALA A 186 -2.71 -14.40 9.68
CA ALA A 186 -1.73 -14.99 10.58
C ALA A 186 -2.10 -14.87 12.07
N VAL A 187 -2.69 -13.74 12.49
CA VAL A 187 -2.83 -13.38 13.92
C VAL A 187 -4.26 -13.06 14.37
N GLY A 188 -5.19 -12.86 13.42
CA GLY A 188 -6.60 -12.59 13.67
C GLY A 188 -7.03 -11.14 13.44
N THR A 189 -8.14 -10.75 14.07
CA THR A 189 -8.90 -9.54 13.72
C THR A 189 -8.79 -8.43 14.76
N PHE A 190 -8.54 -7.21 14.31
CA PHE A 190 -8.58 -5.93 15.03
C PHE A 190 -9.87 -5.19 14.67
N SER A 191 -10.71 -4.89 15.65
CA SER A 191 -12.01 -4.25 15.42
C SER A 191 -11.97 -2.77 15.76
N ASN A 192 -12.84 -1.98 15.13
CA ASN A 192 -13.01 -0.54 15.42
C ASN A 192 -11.70 0.27 15.29
N VAL A 193 -10.86 -0.11 14.34
CA VAL A 193 -9.59 0.57 14.06
C VAL A 193 -9.90 1.90 13.37
N PRO A 194 -9.50 3.04 13.94
CA PRO A 194 -9.71 4.33 13.30
C PRO A 194 -8.87 4.43 12.02
N ILE A 195 -9.43 5.10 11.02
CA ILE A 195 -8.67 5.58 9.86
C ILE A 195 -8.32 7.03 10.15
N SER A 196 -7.03 7.37 10.13
CA SER A 196 -6.53 8.74 10.23
C SER A 196 -6.26 9.40 8.88
#